data_AF-A0A3C0DSN7-F1
#
_entry.id   AF-A0A3C0DSN7-F1
#
_cell.length_a   1.000
_cell.length_b   1.000
_cell.length_c   1.000
_cell.angle_alpha   90.00
_cell.angle_beta   90.00
_cell.angle_gamma   90.00
#
_symmetry.space_group_name_H-M   'P 1'
#
loop_
_entity.id
_entity.type
_entity.pdbx_description
1 polymer ?
#
loop_
_entity_poly.entity_id
_entity_poly.type
_entity_poly.pdbx_seq_one_letter_code
_entity_poly.pdbx_strand_id
1 'polypeptide(L)'
;MAKDLEPAKYGDTVLPHFIANRIPAGLAGLLIAALFAAAMSSIDTSLNSSSTIALQDFYRRWFRPGASEGESLRFLRIMTVVFGLVGTSVALAMMGVKSILDAWWKISGVFAGGMLGLFLLGFISRRATNAGAAIGATIGVLVILWMTFTPDMEGELRWFRSPFHANMITVIGTLSIFLVGLGASRVLGRRNG
;
A
#
# COMPACT_ATOMS: atom_id res chain seq x y z
N MET A 1 -9.39 -33.23 -18.80
CA MET A 1 -10.57 -32.44 -19.20
C MET A 1 -10.55 -31.14 -18.41
N ALA A 2 -10.40 -30.01 -19.09
CA ALA A 2 -10.39 -28.67 -18.50
C ALA A 2 -11.81 -28.25 -18.04
N LYS A 3 -12.36 -28.93 -17.04
CA LYS A 3 -13.73 -28.70 -16.56
C LYS A 3 -13.89 -28.33 -15.09
N ASP A 4 -12.80 -28.23 -14.31
CA ASP A 4 -12.90 -27.91 -12.86
C ASP A 4 -12.17 -26.62 -12.44
N LEU A 5 -11.89 -25.70 -13.37
CA LEU A 5 -11.16 -24.48 -13.05
C LEU A 5 -12.06 -23.24 -13.25
N GLU A 6 -12.55 -22.71 -12.13
CA GLU A 6 -13.33 -21.48 -12.08
C GLU A 6 -12.55 -20.27 -12.65
N PRO A 7 -13.19 -19.41 -13.47
CA PRO A 7 -12.63 -18.19 -14.08
C PRO A 7 -11.85 -17.26 -13.14
N ALA A 8 -12.17 -17.28 -11.85
CA ALA A 8 -11.53 -16.43 -10.84
C ALA A 8 -10.12 -16.90 -10.41
N LYS A 9 -9.73 -18.16 -10.65
CA LYS A 9 -8.45 -18.73 -10.19
C LYS A 9 -7.32 -18.71 -11.25
N TYR A 10 -7.60 -18.22 -12.46
CA TYR A 10 -6.65 -18.28 -13.58
C TYR A 10 -5.45 -17.33 -13.40
N GLY A 11 -5.65 -16.11 -12.90
CA GLY A 11 -4.60 -15.08 -12.87
C GLY A 11 -3.32 -15.54 -12.16
N ASP A 12 -3.47 -16.07 -10.94
CA ASP A 12 -2.32 -16.40 -10.07
C ASP A 12 -1.74 -17.80 -10.34
N THR A 13 -2.48 -18.69 -11.01
CA THR A 13 -2.11 -20.12 -11.17
C THR A 13 -1.59 -20.47 -12.57
N VAL A 14 -1.86 -19.63 -13.59
CA VAL A 14 -1.48 -19.92 -14.99
C VAL A 14 0.02 -20.05 -15.18
N LEU A 15 0.81 -19.15 -14.58
CA LEU A 15 2.26 -19.15 -14.75
C LEU A 15 2.94 -20.38 -14.09
N PRO A 16 2.68 -20.71 -12.81
CA PRO A 16 3.21 -21.94 -12.21
C PRO A 16 2.81 -23.21 -12.98
N HIS A 17 1.55 -23.29 -13.42
CA HIS A 17 1.06 -24.42 -14.18
C HIS A 17 1.77 -24.57 -15.54
N PHE A 18 2.05 -23.46 -16.22
CA PHE A 18 2.78 -23.48 -17.49
C PHE A 18 4.23 -23.94 -17.30
N ILE A 19 4.93 -23.43 -16.28
CA ILE A 19 6.30 -23.84 -15.96
C ILE A 19 6.36 -25.36 -15.68
N ALA A 20 5.41 -25.88 -14.90
CA ALA A 20 5.39 -27.28 -14.52
C ALA A 20 5.07 -28.25 -15.68
N ASN A 21 4.21 -27.86 -16.62
CA ASN A 21 3.65 -28.78 -17.62
C ASN A 21 4.20 -28.59 -19.04
N ARG A 22 4.84 -27.46 -19.34
CA ARG A 22 5.23 -27.11 -20.72
C ARG A 22 6.73 -26.83 -20.90
N ILE A 23 7.49 -26.66 -19.83
CA ILE A 23 8.91 -26.30 -19.91
C ILE A 23 9.80 -27.53 -19.60
N PRO A 24 10.85 -27.78 -20.40
CA PRO A 24 11.81 -28.85 -20.13
C PRO A 24 12.51 -28.69 -18.77
N ALA A 25 12.89 -29.83 -18.19
CA ALA A 25 13.75 -29.85 -17.01
C ALA A 25 15.07 -29.08 -17.29
N GLY A 26 15.65 -28.47 -16.25
CA GLY A 26 16.77 -27.54 -16.40
C GLY A 26 16.31 -26.11 -16.72
N LEU A 27 15.59 -25.90 -17.81
CA LEU A 27 15.05 -24.56 -18.16
C LEU A 27 13.98 -24.11 -17.16
N ALA A 28 13.12 -25.03 -16.71
CA ALA A 28 12.16 -24.76 -15.63
C ALA A 28 12.86 -24.31 -14.34
N GLY A 29 13.98 -24.95 -13.99
CA GLY A 29 14.79 -24.59 -12.83
C GLY A 29 15.42 -23.20 -12.97
N LEU A 30 15.93 -22.87 -14.16
CA LEU A 30 16.46 -21.54 -14.46
C LEU A 30 15.39 -20.44 -14.33
N LEU A 31 14.17 -20.69 -14.84
CA LEU A 31 13.06 -19.74 -14.72
C LEU A 31 12.64 -19.52 -13.27
N ILE A 32 12.55 -20.59 -12.48
CA ILE A 32 12.23 -20.51 -11.05
C ILE A 32 13.33 -19.72 -10.32
N ALA A 33 14.60 -19.99 -10.60
CA ALA A 33 15.72 -19.24 -10.02
C ALA A 33 15.68 -17.75 -10.38
N ALA A 34 15.40 -17.42 -11.64
CA ALA A 34 15.25 -16.03 -12.09
C ALA A 34 14.07 -15.32 -11.41
N LEU A 35 12.95 -16.02 -11.22
CA LEU A 35 11.78 -15.50 -10.51
C LEU A 35 12.10 -15.19 -9.04
N PHE A 36 12.79 -16.11 -8.34
CA PHE A 36 13.25 -15.88 -6.98
C PHE A 36 14.23 -14.71 -6.91
N ALA A 37 15.17 -14.62 -7.84
CA ALA A 37 16.13 -13.50 -7.89
C ALA A 37 15.42 -12.15 -8.07
N ALA A 38 14.42 -12.07 -8.97
CA ALA A 38 13.62 -10.85 -9.17
C ALA A 38 12.79 -10.49 -7.94
N ALA A 39 12.18 -11.48 -7.29
CA ALA A 39 11.40 -11.29 -6.06
C ALA A 39 12.29 -10.81 -4.90
N MET A 40 13.45 -11.44 -4.69
CA MET A 40 14.41 -11.05 -3.65
C MET A 40 14.90 -9.60 -3.84
N SER A 41 15.24 -9.19 -5.06
CA SER A 41 15.65 -7.80 -5.34
C SER A 41 14.59 -6.76 -4.91
N SER A 42 13.31 -7.06 -5.14
CA SER A 42 12.20 -6.18 -4.75
C SER A 42 11.98 -6.16 -3.23
N ILE A 43 12.10 -7.33 -2.59
CA ILE A 43 11.98 -7.48 -1.13
C ILE A 43 13.12 -6.75 -0.44
N ASP A 44 14.37 -6.92 -0.88
CA ASP A 44 15.55 -6.27 -0.33
C ASP A 44 15.44 -4.75 -0.40
N THR A 45 15.00 -4.23 -1.54
CA THR A 45 14.76 -2.79 -1.74
C THR A 45 13.71 -2.26 -0.77
N SER A 46 12.63 -3.01 -0.59
CA SER A 46 11.52 -2.64 0.31
C SER A 46 11.94 -2.69 1.78
N LEU A 47 12.60 -3.76 2.23
CA LEU A 47 13.11 -3.91 3.60
C LEU A 47 14.14 -2.85 3.96
N ASN A 48 15.07 -2.56 3.04
CA ASN A 48 16.08 -1.52 3.25
C ASN A 48 15.45 -0.12 3.34
N SER A 49 14.50 0.19 2.45
CA SER A 49 13.81 1.49 2.44
C SER A 49 12.98 1.68 3.70
N SER A 50 12.18 0.68 4.11
CA SER A 50 11.37 0.74 5.33
C SER A 50 12.24 0.87 6.58
N SER A 51 13.35 0.13 6.66
CA SER A 51 14.30 0.25 7.78
C SER A 51 14.96 1.63 7.84
N THR A 52 15.29 2.19 6.68
CA THR A 52 15.87 3.53 6.57
C THR A 52 14.87 4.61 6.98
N ILE A 53 13.62 4.52 6.54
CA ILE A 53 12.53 5.41 6.97
C ILE A 53 12.34 5.31 8.48
N ALA A 54 12.27 4.10 9.04
CA ALA A 54 12.18 3.90 10.49
C ALA A 54 13.38 4.53 11.23
N LEU A 55 14.59 4.46 10.68
CA LEU A 55 15.77 5.06 11.27
C LEU A 55 15.71 6.60 11.23
N GLN A 56 15.49 7.19 10.06
CA GLN A 56 15.59 8.64 9.87
C GLN A 56 14.38 9.36 10.47
N ASP A 57 13.19 8.88 10.17
CA ASP A 57 11.95 9.59 10.50
C ASP A 57 11.51 9.30 11.93
N PHE A 58 11.85 8.12 12.48
CA PHE A 58 11.43 7.75 13.84
C PHE A 58 12.59 7.74 14.83
N TYR A 59 13.57 6.86 14.63
CA TYR A 59 14.61 6.62 15.61
C TYR A 59 15.47 7.86 15.86
N ARG A 60 15.99 8.48 14.79
CA ARG A 60 16.77 9.72 14.91
C ARG A 60 15.89 10.90 15.31
N ARG A 61 14.66 11.01 14.79
CA ARG A 61 13.83 12.17 15.10
C ARG A 61 13.36 12.24 16.55
N TRP A 62 12.96 11.11 17.14
CA TRP A 62 12.27 11.07 18.43
C TRP A 62 13.03 10.33 19.54
N PHE A 63 13.85 9.33 19.22
CA PHE A 63 14.48 8.48 20.24
C PHE A 63 15.96 8.83 20.49
N ARG A 64 16.76 8.96 19.43
CA ARG A 64 18.21 9.18 19.46
C ARG A 64 18.68 10.08 18.31
N PRO A 65 18.53 11.42 18.43
CA PRO A 65 18.96 12.38 17.39
C PRO A 65 20.45 12.34 17.04
N GLY A 66 21.30 11.96 17.99
CA GLY A 66 22.74 11.80 17.80
C GLY A 66 23.19 10.34 17.69
N ALA A 67 22.35 9.44 17.15
CA ALA A 67 22.73 8.04 16.99
C ALA A 67 24.04 7.89 16.20
N SER A 68 25.02 7.20 16.78
CA SER A 68 26.27 6.86 16.10
C SER A 68 26.02 5.95 14.88
N GLU A 69 27.03 5.81 14.03
CA GLU A 69 26.94 4.93 12.86
C GLU A 69 26.70 3.47 13.26
N GLY A 70 27.39 3.00 14.31
CA GLY A 70 27.21 1.64 14.85
C GLY A 70 25.81 1.39 15.40
N GLU A 71 25.24 2.36 16.14
CA GLU A 71 23.84 2.27 16.64
C GLU A 71 22.84 2.29 15.49
N SER A 72 23.07 3.15 14.49
CA SER A 72 22.24 3.25 13.29
C SER A 72 22.23 1.93 12.51
N LEU A 73 23.40 1.32 12.31
CA LEU A 73 23.54 0.05 11.59
C LEU A 73 22.88 -1.10 12.37
N ARG A 74 23.03 -1.13 13.69
CA ARG A 74 22.36 -2.12 14.54
C ARG A 74 20.84 -1.97 14.46
N PHE A 75 20.32 -0.74 14.48
CA PHE A 75 18.89 -0.46 14.34
C PHE A 75 18.37 -0.91 12.97
N LEU A 76 19.07 -0.59 11.87
CA LEU A 76 18.70 -1.01 10.52
C LEU A 76 18.59 -2.54 10.41
N ARG A 77 19.56 -3.28 10.95
CA ARG A 77 19.53 -4.76 10.95
C ARG A 77 18.34 -5.31 11.73
N ILE A 78 18.05 -4.75 12.91
CA ILE A 78 16.90 -5.18 13.72
C ILE A 78 15.60 -4.89 12.97
N MET A 79 15.43 -3.69 12.42
CA MET A 79 14.23 -3.33 11.65
C MET A 79 14.06 -4.17 10.40
N THR A 80 15.15 -4.53 9.71
CA THR A 80 15.10 -5.42 8.54
C THR A 80 14.50 -6.78 8.92
N VAL A 81 14.93 -7.35 10.04
CA VAL A 81 14.38 -8.62 10.55
C VAL A 81 12.92 -8.46 10.98
N VAL A 82 12.59 -7.37 11.68
CA VAL A 82 11.21 -7.09 12.11
C VAL A 82 10.27 -6.96 10.91
N PHE A 83 10.61 -6.15 9.91
CA PHE A 83 9.81 -6.00 8.70
C PHE A 83 9.74 -7.30 7.90
N GLY A 84 10.82 -8.09 7.85
CA GLY A 84 10.83 -9.43 7.27
C GLY A 84 9.82 -10.36 7.94
N LEU A 85 9.85 -10.45 9.28
CA LEU A 85 8.92 -11.28 10.06
C LEU A 85 7.46 -10.82 9.88
N VAL A 86 7.21 -9.51 9.89
CA VAL A 86 5.87 -8.96 9.63
C VAL A 86 5.41 -9.31 8.21
N GLY A 87 6.26 -9.10 7.21
CA GLY A 87 5.96 -9.43 5.81
C GLY A 87 5.67 -10.91 5.61
N THR A 88 6.47 -11.80 6.20
CA THR A 88 6.23 -13.26 6.18
C THR A 88 4.92 -13.61 6.87
N SER A 89 4.61 -13.01 8.03
CA SER A 89 3.37 -13.26 8.76
C SER A 89 2.14 -12.86 7.93
N VAL A 90 2.19 -11.70 7.26
CA VAL A 90 1.13 -11.26 6.34
C VAL A 90 1.01 -12.20 5.14
N ALA A 91 2.14 -12.61 4.54
CA ALA A 91 2.13 -13.56 3.42
C ALA A 91 1.47 -14.89 3.82
N LEU A 92 1.76 -15.40 5.01
CA LEU A 92 1.12 -16.61 5.55
C LEU A 92 -0.39 -16.42 5.76
N ALA A 93 -0.81 -15.26 6.27
CA ALA A 93 -2.23 -14.93 6.42
C ALA A 93 -2.98 -14.83 5.07
N MET A 94 -2.27 -14.56 3.98
CA MET A 94 -2.86 -14.43 2.63
C MET A 94 -3.00 -15.74 1.86
N MET A 95 -2.54 -16.89 2.37
CA MET A 95 -2.55 -18.17 1.64
C MET A 95 -3.95 -18.69 1.24
N GLY A 96 -5.04 -18.13 1.82
CA GLY A 96 -6.42 -18.49 1.50
C GLY A 96 -7.18 -17.48 0.64
N VAL A 97 -6.53 -16.40 0.20
CA VAL A 97 -7.18 -15.35 -0.60
C VAL A 97 -7.42 -15.85 -2.03
N LYS A 98 -8.62 -15.57 -2.57
CA LYS A 98 -9.02 -16.04 -3.92
C LYS A 98 -8.12 -15.49 -5.05
N SER A 99 -7.63 -14.27 -4.90
CA SER A 99 -6.78 -13.56 -5.86
C SER A 99 -5.88 -12.59 -5.10
N ILE A 100 -4.58 -12.88 -5.09
CA ILE A 100 -3.56 -12.02 -4.46
C ILE A 100 -3.41 -10.74 -5.28
N LEU A 101 -3.53 -10.84 -6.60
CA LEU A 101 -3.45 -9.69 -7.50
C LEU A 101 -4.56 -8.67 -7.23
N ASP A 102 -5.79 -9.11 -6.98
CA ASP A 102 -6.89 -8.20 -6.63
C ASP A 102 -6.67 -7.51 -5.29
N ALA A 103 -6.14 -8.24 -4.30
CA ALA A 103 -5.77 -7.67 -3.00
C ALA A 103 -4.67 -6.61 -3.17
N TRP A 104 -3.67 -6.89 -4.02
CA TRP A 104 -2.61 -5.94 -4.35
C TRP A 104 -3.14 -4.66 -5.00
N TRP A 105 -4.04 -4.79 -5.99
CA TRP A 105 -4.65 -3.62 -6.65
C TRP A 105 -5.46 -2.77 -5.68
N LYS A 106 -6.24 -3.39 -4.80
CA LYS A 106 -7.00 -2.67 -3.77
C LYS A 106 -6.08 -1.84 -2.87
N ILE A 107 -5.05 -2.47 -2.30
CA ILE A 107 -4.11 -1.78 -1.40
C ILE A 107 -3.32 -0.70 -2.14
N SER A 108 -2.84 -1.01 -3.35
CA SER A 108 -2.10 -0.04 -4.18
C SER A 108 -2.93 1.19 -4.52
N GLY A 109 -4.22 1.02 -4.84
CA GLY A 109 -5.13 2.12 -5.12
C GLY A 109 -5.35 3.06 -3.92
N VAL A 110 -5.47 2.49 -2.71
CA VAL A 110 -5.57 3.24 -1.45
C VAL A 110 -4.37 4.17 -1.26
N PHE A 111 -3.16 3.61 -1.36
CA PHE A 111 -1.92 4.37 -1.18
C PHE A 111 -1.68 5.38 -2.31
N ALA A 112 -1.90 4.98 -3.56
CA ALA A 112 -1.72 5.84 -4.71
C ALA A 112 -2.64 7.06 -4.66
N GLY A 113 -3.94 6.87 -4.36
CA GLY A 113 -4.89 7.98 -4.26
C GLY A 113 -4.59 8.90 -3.08
N GLY A 114 -4.19 8.30 -1.95
CA GLY A 114 -3.75 9.01 -0.75
C GLY A 114 -2.60 9.99 -1.03
N MET A 115 -1.50 9.44 -1.54
CA MET A 115 -0.28 10.19 -1.83
C MET A 115 -0.50 11.22 -2.94
N LEU A 116 -1.20 10.85 -4.02
CA LEU A 116 -1.49 11.75 -5.12
C LEU A 116 -2.32 12.96 -4.67
N GLY A 117 -3.34 12.75 -3.84
CA GLY A 117 -4.19 13.84 -3.35
C GLY A 117 -3.41 14.86 -2.53
N LEU A 118 -2.52 14.39 -1.65
CA LEU A 118 -1.68 15.26 -0.83
C LEU A 118 -0.61 15.98 -1.67
N PHE A 119 -0.01 15.27 -2.62
CA PHE A 119 0.98 15.85 -3.53
C PHE A 119 0.36 16.93 -4.43
N LEU A 120 -0.81 16.68 -5.00
CA LEU A 120 -1.56 17.67 -5.79
C LEU A 120 -1.94 18.89 -4.96
N LEU A 121 -2.33 18.69 -3.69
CA LEU A 121 -2.63 19.79 -2.78
C LEU A 121 -1.40 20.67 -2.58
N GLY A 122 -0.24 20.08 -2.27
CA GLY A 122 1.01 20.82 -2.09
C GLY A 122 1.51 21.49 -3.37
N PHE A 123 1.37 20.83 -4.52
CA PHE A 123 1.85 21.32 -5.80
C PHE A 123 0.99 22.46 -6.36
N ILE A 124 -0.35 22.33 -6.30
CA ILE A 124 -1.28 23.30 -6.90
C ILE A 124 -1.62 24.43 -5.93
N SER A 125 -1.74 24.15 -4.63
CA SER A 125 -2.20 25.15 -3.66
C SER A 125 -1.04 25.98 -3.12
N ARG A 126 -0.89 27.20 -3.63
CA ARG A 126 -0.01 28.24 -3.07
C ARG A 126 -0.33 28.64 -1.62
N ARG A 127 -1.50 28.24 -1.10
CA ARG A 127 -1.99 28.57 0.26
C ARG A 127 -2.26 27.33 1.11
N ALA A 128 -1.72 26.16 0.76
CA ALA A 128 -1.87 24.97 1.59
C ALA A 128 -1.22 25.20 2.96
N THR A 129 -1.97 24.93 4.02
CA THR A 129 -1.46 24.98 5.40
C THR A 129 -1.21 23.56 5.89
N ASN A 130 -0.23 23.36 6.79
CA ASN A 130 0.04 22.03 7.36
C ASN A 130 -1.21 21.42 8.03
N ALA A 131 -1.99 22.25 8.73
CA ALA A 131 -3.25 21.83 9.35
C ALA A 131 -4.31 21.44 8.32
N GLY A 132 -4.47 22.21 7.23
CA GLY A 132 -5.39 21.86 6.15
C GLY A 132 -4.99 20.59 5.41
N ALA A 133 -3.69 20.40 5.16
CA ALA A 133 -3.15 19.19 4.56
C ALA A 133 -3.41 17.95 5.45
N ALA A 134 -3.19 18.08 6.77
CA ALA A 134 -3.49 17.03 7.73
C ALA A 134 -4.98 16.66 7.75
N ILE A 135 -5.89 17.65 7.81
CA ILE A 135 -7.34 17.42 7.78
C ILE A 135 -7.76 16.75 6.46
N GLY A 136 -7.23 17.22 5.33
CA GLY A 136 -7.48 16.61 4.01
C GLY A 136 -7.04 15.15 3.97
N ALA A 137 -5.82 14.86 4.42
CA ALA A 137 -5.30 13.50 4.48
C ALA A 137 -6.15 12.61 5.39
N THR A 138 -6.50 13.06 6.60
CA THR A 138 -7.32 12.28 7.54
C THR A 138 -8.70 11.97 6.95
N ILE A 139 -9.42 12.98 6.44
CA ILE A 139 -10.76 12.78 5.89
C ILE A 139 -10.69 11.90 4.64
N GLY A 140 -9.71 12.09 3.77
CA GLY A 140 -9.56 11.25 2.60
C GLY A 140 -9.22 9.81 2.89
N VAL A 141 -8.35 9.54 3.89
CA VAL A 141 -8.09 8.18 4.37
C VAL A 141 -9.38 7.55 4.90
N LEU A 142 -10.18 8.29 5.68
CA LEU A 142 -11.47 7.79 6.17
C LEU A 142 -12.44 7.45 5.02
N VAL A 143 -12.51 8.29 3.98
CA VAL A 143 -13.33 8.03 2.77
C VAL A 143 -12.83 6.78 2.05
N ILE A 144 -11.51 6.64 1.88
CA ILE A 144 -10.91 5.48 1.23
C ILE A 144 -11.20 4.19 2.02
N LEU A 145 -11.02 4.21 3.34
CA LEU A 145 -11.34 3.08 4.21
C LEU A 145 -12.82 2.73 4.15
N TRP A 146 -13.70 3.73 4.20
CA TRP A 146 -15.14 3.55 4.07
C TRP A 146 -15.51 2.86 2.75
N MET A 147 -14.97 3.34 1.62
CA MET A 147 -15.24 2.72 0.32
C MET A 147 -14.61 1.33 0.15
N THR A 148 -13.53 1.04 0.88
CA THR A 148 -12.83 -0.26 0.79
C THR A 148 -13.53 -1.35 1.59
N PHE A 149 -14.05 -1.03 2.78
CA PHE A 149 -14.55 -2.04 3.74
C PHE A 149 -16.07 -2.15 3.85
N THR A 150 -16.83 -1.17 3.35
CA THR A 150 -18.30 -1.25 3.34
C THR A 150 -18.97 -2.02 2.19
N PRO A 151 -18.32 -2.36 1.05
CA PRO A 151 -18.98 -3.07 -0.04
C PRO A 151 -19.57 -4.43 0.33
N ASP A 152 -19.00 -5.12 1.32
CA ASP A 152 -19.41 -6.47 1.75
C ASP A 152 -20.27 -6.43 3.04
N MET A 153 -20.74 -5.25 3.47
CA MET A 153 -21.61 -5.12 4.65
C MET A 153 -23.05 -5.57 4.32
N GLU A 154 -23.54 -6.55 5.10
CA GLU A 154 -24.91 -7.07 5.03
C GLU A 154 -25.76 -6.63 6.24
N GLY A 155 -27.09 -6.75 6.17
CA GLY A 155 -28.01 -6.40 7.27
C GLY A 155 -28.44 -4.92 7.34
N GLU A 156 -28.73 -4.41 8.56
CA GLU A 156 -29.21 -3.04 8.79
C GLU A 156 -28.19 -1.95 8.41
N LEU A 157 -26.91 -2.30 8.24
CA LEU A 157 -25.84 -1.37 7.85
C LEU A 157 -25.73 -1.14 6.33
N ARG A 158 -26.62 -1.74 5.52
CA ARG A 158 -26.61 -1.60 4.06
C ARG A 158 -26.75 -0.16 3.56
N TRP A 159 -27.37 0.74 4.34
CA TRP A 159 -27.47 2.16 3.99
C TRP A 159 -26.12 2.89 4.03
N PHE A 160 -25.14 2.35 4.77
CA PHE A 160 -23.79 2.88 4.87
C PHE A 160 -22.84 2.30 3.82
N ARG A 161 -23.35 1.46 2.91
CA ARG A 161 -22.57 0.85 1.83
C ARG A 161 -22.14 1.90 0.82
N SER A 162 -20.86 1.89 0.44
CA SER A 162 -20.41 2.70 -0.68
C SER A 162 -21.09 2.24 -1.98
N PRO A 163 -21.75 3.14 -2.73
CA PRO A 163 -22.38 2.80 -4.01
C PRO A 163 -21.38 2.71 -5.17
N PHE A 164 -20.10 3.04 -4.92
CA PHE A 164 -19.10 3.20 -5.95
C PHE A 164 -18.31 1.92 -6.22
N HIS A 165 -17.90 1.74 -7.47
CA HIS A 165 -17.05 0.61 -7.85
C HIS A 165 -15.65 0.74 -7.24
N ALA A 166 -14.99 -0.38 -6.93
CA ALA A 166 -13.67 -0.40 -6.29
C ALA A 166 -12.60 0.44 -7.03
N ASN A 167 -12.69 0.52 -8.36
CA ASN A 167 -11.78 1.31 -9.19
C ASN A 167 -11.89 2.84 -8.94
N MET A 168 -13.02 3.30 -8.38
CA MET A 168 -13.23 4.72 -8.08
C MET A 168 -12.63 5.13 -6.72
N ILE A 169 -12.18 4.18 -5.90
CA ILE A 169 -11.59 4.46 -4.58
C ILE A 169 -10.41 5.43 -4.71
N THR A 170 -9.52 5.18 -5.68
CA THR A 170 -8.35 6.05 -5.93
C THR A 170 -8.79 7.46 -6.33
N VAL A 171 -9.77 7.59 -7.23
CA VAL A 171 -10.23 8.88 -7.76
C VAL A 171 -10.94 9.68 -6.67
N ILE A 172 -11.92 9.07 -6.00
CA ILE A 172 -12.70 9.72 -4.95
C ILE A 172 -11.80 10.05 -3.77
N GLY A 173 -10.94 9.12 -3.35
CA GLY A 173 -9.95 9.36 -2.29
C GLY A 173 -9.05 10.56 -2.58
N THR A 174 -8.47 10.60 -3.79
CA THR A 174 -7.62 11.74 -4.23
C THR A 174 -8.38 13.06 -4.19
N LEU A 175 -9.59 13.10 -4.74
CA LEU A 175 -10.43 14.30 -4.77
C LEU A 175 -10.85 14.74 -3.38
N SER A 176 -11.21 13.81 -2.50
CA SER A 176 -11.55 14.10 -1.11
C SER A 176 -10.38 14.75 -0.38
N ILE A 177 -9.17 14.18 -0.47
CA ILE A 177 -7.97 14.76 0.16
C ILE A 177 -7.71 16.16 -0.38
N PHE A 178 -7.73 16.31 -1.70
CA PHE A 178 -7.42 17.58 -2.35
C PHE A 178 -8.43 18.66 -2.01
N LEU A 179 -9.73 18.40 -2.18
CA LEU A 179 -10.79 19.40 -1.98
C LEU A 179 -10.95 19.78 -0.51
N VAL A 180 -10.94 18.80 0.40
CA VAL A 180 -11.01 19.05 1.84
C VAL A 180 -9.77 19.81 2.29
N GLY A 181 -8.58 19.39 1.87
CA GLY A 181 -7.35 20.04 2.28
C GLY A 181 -7.23 21.46 1.75
N LEU A 182 -7.72 21.70 0.53
CA LEU A 182 -7.79 23.03 -0.08
C LEU A 182 -8.81 23.93 0.63
N GLY A 183 -10.00 23.40 0.94
CA GLY A 183 -11.04 24.09 1.69
C GLY A 183 -10.60 24.47 3.11
N ALA A 184 -10.09 23.49 3.86
CA ALA A 184 -9.56 23.70 5.21
C ALA A 184 -8.41 24.70 5.21
N SER A 185 -7.50 24.62 4.23
CA SER A 185 -6.40 25.58 4.10
C SER A 185 -6.87 27.00 3.79
N ARG A 186 -7.94 27.18 3.01
CA ARG A 186 -8.52 28.52 2.76
C ARG A 186 -9.17 29.12 4.00
N VAL A 187 -9.83 28.31 4.82
CA VAL A 187 -10.46 28.74 6.07
C VAL A 187 -9.41 29.08 7.13
N LEU A 188 -8.41 28.22 7.29
CA LEU A 188 -7.35 28.39 8.30
C LEU A 188 -6.32 29.46 7.89
N GLY A 189 -5.99 29.56 6.60
CA GLY A 189 -5.08 30.59 6.09
C GLY A 189 -5.63 32.02 6.23
N ARG A 190 -6.95 32.19 6.32
CA ARG A 190 -7.61 33.48 6.60
C ARG A 190 -7.55 33.92 8.07
N ARG A 191 -7.24 33.02 8.99
CA ARG A 191 -7.13 33.33 10.43
C ARG A 191 -5.73 33.79 10.86
N ASN A 192 -4.73 33.58 10.00
CA ASN A 192 -3.31 33.83 10.32
C ASN A 192 -2.72 35.05 9.58
N GLY A 193 -3.53 35.83 8.86
CA GLY A 193 -3.13 37.06 8.19
C GLY A 193 -4.14 38.16 8.46
#